data_AF-A0A959DBR4-F1
#
_entry.id   AF-A0A959DBR4-F1
#
_cell.length_a   1.000
_cell.length_b   1.000
_cell.length_c   1.000
_cell.angle_alpha   90.00
_cell.angle_beta   90.00
_cell.angle_gamma   90.00
#
_symmetry.space_group_name_H-M   'P 1'
#
loop_
_entity.id
_entity.type
_entity.pdbx_description
1 polymer ?
#
loop_
_entity_poly.entity_id
_entity_poly.type
_entity_poly.pdbx_seq_one_letter_code
_entity_poly.pdbx_strand_id
1 'polypeptide(L)'
;MKGKMWLSLLAVSLLAAMYAQAQKPPETESEFDEGYRHRIQMESIDGVYIPKDFSDALVQLNQLVERDAKTSFKNAPEEEAVRKLHFSFGRWITLHWGFYEGSRLSHALKGMGIYHPDYMAQFLIRSFHRSLNGRPIDVKGQLEAIAARQEQDRQERIQRGTILYQEKRKGKKDTIER
;
A
#
# COMPACT_ATOMS: atom_id res chain seq x y z
N MET A 1 -35.89 -7.57 -52.94
CA MET A 1 -35.82 -6.90 -51.62
C MET A 1 -34.56 -7.34 -50.90
N LYS A 2 -33.47 -6.56 -50.97
CA LYS A 2 -32.26 -6.76 -50.17
C LYS A 2 -31.71 -5.39 -49.81
N GLY A 3 -31.65 -5.08 -48.52
CA GLY A 3 -31.27 -3.74 -48.07
C GLY A 3 -30.92 -3.68 -46.59
N LYS A 4 -29.64 -3.94 -46.30
CA LYS A 4 -28.82 -3.30 -45.25
C LYS A 4 -29.16 -3.62 -43.79
N MET A 5 -28.76 -4.82 -43.37
CA MET A 5 -28.41 -5.14 -41.98
C MET A 5 -26.88 -4.96 -41.84
N TRP A 6 -26.41 -3.72 -41.71
CA TRP A 6 -24.97 -3.45 -41.56
C TRP A 6 -24.71 -2.20 -40.72
N LEU A 7 -25.08 -2.25 -39.44
CA LEU A 7 -24.71 -1.23 -38.46
C LEU A 7 -24.36 -1.80 -37.07
N SER A 8 -24.46 -3.13 -36.86
CA SER A 8 -24.30 -3.74 -35.54
C SER A 8 -22.88 -4.20 -35.20
N LEU A 9 -21.91 -4.14 -36.13
CA LEU A 9 -20.53 -4.61 -35.90
C LEU A 9 -19.56 -3.49 -35.44
N LEU A 10 -19.90 -2.22 -35.67
CA LEU A 10 -19.08 -1.08 -35.23
C LEU A 10 -19.26 -0.77 -33.74
N ALA A 11 -20.43 -1.04 -33.16
CA ALA A 11 -20.68 -0.80 -31.73
C ALA A 11 -19.95 -1.82 -30.84
N VAL A 12 -19.85 -3.09 -31.26
CA VAL A 12 -19.18 -4.16 -30.49
C VAL A 12 -17.64 -4.01 -30.51
N SER A 13 -17.07 -3.51 -31.61
CA SER A 13 -15.62 -3.26 -31.71
C SER A 13 -15.16 -2.04 -30.90
N LEU A 14 -16.00 -0.99 -30.79
CA LEU A 14 -15.74 0.15 -29.90
C LEU A 14 -15.82 -0.22 -28.42
N LEU A 15 -16.74 -1.12 -28.03
CA LEU A 15 -16.80 -1.63 -26.65
C LEU A 15 -15.57 -2.50 -26.28
N ALA A 16 -15.05 -3.31 -27.20
CA ALA A 16 -13.87 -4.15 -26.93
C ALA A 16 -12.57 -3.34 -26.70
N ALA A 17 -12.43 -2.17 -27.36
CA ALA A 17 -11.28 -1.30 -27.18
C ALA A 17 -11.25 -0.60 -25.81
N MET A 18 -12.41 -0.39 -25.16
CA MET A 18 -12.49 0.25 -23.83
C MET A 18 -12.17 -0.71 -22.67
N TYR A 19 -12.25 -2.02 -22.86
CA TYR A 19 -11.91 -3.01 -21.82
C TYR A 19 -10.42 -3.36 -21.73
N ALA A 20 -9.59 -2.93 -22.70
CA ALA A 20 -8.21 -3.41 -22.85
C ALA A 20 -7.12 -2.48 -22.26
N GLN A 21 -7.47 -1.39 -21.58
CA GLN A 21 -6.50 -0.56 -20.87
C GLN A 21 -6.24 -1.12 -19.45
N ALA A 22 -5.96 -2.42 -19.33
CA ALA A 22 -5.28 -2.90 -18.13
C ALA A 22 -3.84 -2.38 -18.23
N GLN A 23 -3.43 -1.50 -17.32
CA GLN A 23 -2.05 -1.02 -17.26
C GLN A 23 -1.12 -2.23 -17.14
N LYS A 24 -0.20 -2.41 -18.10
CA LYS A 24 0.82 -3.46 -18.00
C LYS A 24 1.71 -3.15 -16.78
N PRO A 25 2.07 -4.16 -15.96
CA PRO A 25 3.01 -3.94 -14.88
C PRO A 25 4.37 -3.50 -15.44
N PRO A 26 5.15 -2.70 -14.70
CA PRO A 26 6.46 -2.24 -15.17
C PRO A 26 7.38 -3.44 -15.41
N GLU A 27 8.07 -3.44 -16.55
CA GLU A 27 8.97 -4.52 -16.96
C GLU A 27 10.41 -4.25 -16.49
N THR A 28 10.72 -3.01 -16.13
CA THR A 28 12.04 -2.58 -15.64
C THR A 28 11.98 -1.77 -14.34
N GLU A 29 13.10 -1.72 -13.62
CA GLU A 29 13.25 -0.88 -12.42
C GLU A 29 13.08 0.61 -12.74
N SER A 30 13.59 1.07 -13.88
CA SER A 30 13.44 2.46 -14.33
C SER A 30 11.97 2.83 -14.56
N GLU A 31 11.19 1.95 -15.21
CA GLU A 31 9.76 2.16 -15.42
C GLU A 31 8.99 2.20 -14.09
N PHE A 32 9.34 1.32 -13.14
CA PHE A 32 8.76 1.33 -11.81
C PHE A 32 9.07 2.65 -11.08
N ASP A 33 10.32 3.10 -11.12
CA ASP A 33 10.77 4.32 -10.44
C ASP A 33 10.13 5.58 -11.04
N GLU A 34 10.00 5.65 -12.36
CA GLU A 34 9.28 6.74 -13.02
C GLU A 34 7.81 6.77 -12.62
N GLY A 35 7.15 5.60 -12.63
CA GLY A 35 5.77 5.46 -12.16
C GLY A 35 5.61 5.86 -10.70
N TYR A 36 6.51 5.41 -9.83
CA TYR A 36 6.54 5.77 -8.42
C TYR A 36 6.69 7.28 -8.23
N ARG A 37 7.67 7.91 -8.88
CA ARG A 37 7.92 9.36 -8.81
C ARG A 37 6.71 10.19 -9.25
N HIS A 38 5.98 9.71 -10.24
CA HIS A 38 4.73 10.33 -10.65
C HIS A 38 3.65 10.18 -9.57
N ARG A 39 3.44 8.96 -9.07
CA ARG A 39 2.38 8.63 -8.09
C ARG A 39 2.53 9.33 -6.75
N ILE A 40 3.75 9.60 -6.28
CA ILE A 40 3.96 10.32 -5.01
C ILE A 40 3.60 11.81 -5.09
N GLN A 41 3.37 12.36 -6.28
CA GLN A 41 2.94 13.75 -6.48
C GLN A 41 1.43 13.88 -6.69
N MET A 42 0.73 12.78 -6.94
CA MET A 42 -0.70 12.79 -7.23
C MET A 42 -1.55 12.91 -5.96
N GLU A 43 -2.62 13.70 -6.04
CA GLU A 43 -3.62 13.81 -4.97
C GLU A 43 -4.67 12.70 -5.02
N SER A 44 -4.89 12.14 -6.20
CA SER A 44 -5.82 11.05 -6.44
C SER A 44 -5.25 10.04 -7.43
N ILE A 45 -5.54 8.76 -7.22
CA ILE A 45 -5.19 7.66 -8.11
C ILE A 45 -6.48 6.92 -8.44
N ASP A 46 -6.76 6.73 -9.73
CA ASP A 46 -7.97 6.03 -10.22
C ASP A 46 -9.29 6.57 -9.62
N GLY A 47 -9.36 7.90 -9.45
CA GLY A 47 -10.53 8.58 -8.88
C GLY A 47 -10.63 8.50 -7.35
N VAL A 48 -9.68 7.87 -6.66
CA VAL A 48 -9.61 7.80 -5.21
C VAL A 48 -8.64 8.83 -4.66
N TYR A 49 -9.09 9.66 -3.72
CA TYR A 49 -8.22 10.57 -2.98
C TYR A 49 -7.19 9.80 -2.14
N ILE A 50 -5.91 10.17 -2.27
CA ILE A 50 -4.81 9.59 -1.50
C ILE A 50 -4.53 10.51 -0.33
N PRO A 51 -4.55 10.08 0.94
CA PRO A 51 -4.20 10.95 2.04
C PRO A 51 -2.77 11.50 1.92
N LYS A 52 -2.54 12.77 2.28
CA LYS A 52 -1.20 13.37 2.12
C LYS A 52 -0.19 12.91 3.18
N ASP A 53 -0.68 12.53 4.36
CA ASP A 53 0.10 12.11 5.51
C ASP A 53 -0.72 11.21 6.45
N PHE A 54 -0.11 10.76 7.54
CA PHE A 54 -0.75 9.92 8.55
C PHE A 54 -1.99 10.57 9.18
N SER A 55 -1.95 11.86 9.49
CA SER A 55 -3.06 12.56 10.14
C SER A 55 -4.26 12.69 9.21
N ASP A 56 -4.03 13.06 7.94
CA ASP A 56 -5.06 13.08 6.91
C ASP A 56 -5.63 11.67 6.69
N ALA A 57 -4.80 10.63 6.71
CA ALA A 57 -5.29 9.25 6.59
C ALA A 57 -6.32 8.91 7.66
N LEU A 58 -6.12 9.30 8.92
CA LEU A 58 -7.10 9.08 9.99
C LEU A 58 -8.42 9.83 9.75
N VAL A 59 -8.36 11.04 9.18
CA VAL A 59 -9.56 11.80 8.78
C VAL A 59 -10.31 11.08 7.67
N GLN A 60 -9.62 10.62 6.63
CA GLN A 60 -10.22 9.88 5.52
C GLN A 60 -10.83 8.56 6.00
N LEU A 61 -10.16 7.80 6.87
CA LEU A 61 -10.73 6.57 7.45
C LEU A 61 -12.03 6.87 8.22
N ASN A 62 -12.05 7.97 8.98
CA ASN A 62 -13.26 8.39 9.68
C ASN A 62 -14.38 8.79 8.71
N GLN A 63 -14.09 9.27 7.51
CA GLN A 63 -15.13 9.59 6.53
C GLN A 63 -15.65 8.35 5.78
N LEU A 64 -14.74 7.42 5.46
CA LEU A 64 -15.02 6.23 4.66
C LEU A 64 -15.82 5.16 5.41
N VAL A 65 -15.58 5.00 6.71
CA VAL A 65 -16.24 3.93 7.49
C VAL A 65 -17.63 4.40 7.93
N GLU A 66 -18.67 3.61 7.67
CA GLU A 66 -20.03 3.91 8.09
C GLU A 66 -20.21 3.90 9.63
N ARG A 67 -21.23 4.61 10.15
CA ARG A 67 -21.44 4.77 11.60
C ARG A 67 -21.58 3.44 12.36
N ASP A 68 -22.33 2.49 11.81
CA ASP A 68 -22.56 1.20 12.46
C ASP A 68 -21.31 0.31 12.42
N ALA A 69 -20.57 0.37 11.31
CA ALA A 69 -19.27 -0.27 11.18
C ALA A 69 -18.25 0.32 12.17
N LYS A 70 -18.20 1.64 12.35
CA LYS A 70 -17.35 2.28 13.38
C LYS A 70 -17.72 1.84 14.78
N THR A 71 -19.01 1.72 15.09
CA THR A 71 -19.48 1.30 16.41
C THR A 71 -19.02 -0.12 16.71
N SER A 72 -19.23 -1.03 15.75
CA SER A 72 -18.78 -2.42 15.86
C SER A 72 -17.26 -2.52 15.99
N PHE A 73 -16.53 -1.75 15.17
CA PHE A 73 -15.07 -1.70 15.20
C PHE A 73 -14.53 -1.17 16.53
N LYS A 74 -15.11 -0.07 17.04
CA LYS A 74 -14.75 0.56 18.30
C LYS A 74 -14.90 -0.40 19.49
N ASN A 75 -15.97 -1.20 19.51
CA ASN A 75 -16.31 -2.09 20.62
C ASN A 75 -15.51 -3.41 20.61
N ALA A 76 -14.90 -3.78 19.49
CA ALA A 76 -14.06 -4.97 19.41
C ALA A 76 -12.71 -4.75 20.15
N PRO A 77 -12.13 -5.80 20.76
CA PRO A 77 -10.75 -5.75 21.28
C PRO A 77 -9.77 -5.32 20.16
N GLU A 78 -8.81 -4.46 20.48
CA GLU A 78 -7.91 -3.84 19.48
C GLU A 78 -7.24 -4.87 18.56
N GLU A 79 -6.65 -5.93 19.13
CA GLU A 79 -6.00 -6.99 18.34
C GLU A 79 -6.96 -7.73 17.41
N GLU A 80 -8.17 -8.00 17.89
CA GLU A 80 -9.19 -8.67 17.10
C GLU A 80 -9.71 -7.75 15.99
N ALA A 81 -9.90 -6.48 16.30
CA ALA A 81 -10.35 -5.44 15.39
C ALA A 81 -9.34 -5.27 14.24
N VAL A 82 -8.05 -5.15 14.56
CA VAL A 82 -6.96 -5.04 13.57
C VAL A 82 -6.86 -6.30 12.73
N ARG A 83 -6.82 -7.49 13.35
CA ARG A 83 -6.69 -8.77 12.64
C ARG A 83 -7.87 -9.06 11.70
N LYS A 84 -9.11 -8.82 12.14
CA LYS A 84 -10.31 -9.08 11.33
C LYS A 84 -10.41 -8.13 10.14
N LEU A 85 -10.09 -6.85 10.35
CA LEU A 85 -10.20 -5.85 9.28
C LEU A 85 -9.00 -5.82 8.34
N HIS A 86 -7.84 -6.34 8.75
CA HIS A 86 -6.66 -6.41 7.89
C HIS A 86 -6.97 -7.01 6.51
N PHE A 87 -7.64 -8.17 6.47
CA PHE A 87 -7.88 -8.90 5.22
C PHE A 87 -9.04 -8.35 4.37
N SER A 88 -9.92 -7.54 4.96
CA SER A 88 -11.01 -6.88 4.26
C SER A 88 -10.67 -5.41 3.99
N PHE A 89 -10.85 -4.56 5.00
CA PHE A 89 -10.63 -3.13 4.90
C PHE A 89 -9.15 -2.76 4.71
N GLY A 90 -8.23 -3.49 5.35
CA GLY A 90 -6.79 -3.31 5.13
C GLY A 90 -6.38 -3.59 3.69
N ARG A 91 -6.95 -4.63 3.07
CA ARG A 91 -6.74 -4.90 1.64
C ARG A 91 -7.30 -3.77 0.77
N TRP A 92 -8.49 -3.25 1.10
CA TRP A 92 -9.05 -2.09 0.40
C TRP A 92 -8.10 -0.88 0.49
N ILE A 93 -7.60 -0.55 1.69
CA ILE A 93 -6.64 0.53 1.93
C ILE A 93 -5.38 0.32 1.09
N THR A 94 -4.77 -0.86 1.19
CA THR A 94 -3.53 -1.19 0.47
C THR A 94 -3.66 -1.00 -1.04
N LEU A 95 -4.79 -1.43 -1.63
CA LEU A 95 -5.04 -1.33 -3.06
C LEU A 95 -5.38 0.12 -3.47
N HIS A 96 -6.36 0.75 -2.82
CA HIS A 96 -6.89 2.04 -3.25
C HIS A 96 -5.99 3.21 -2.85
N TRP A 97 -5.16 3.06 -1.81
CA TRP A 97 -4.14 4.03 -1.45
C TRP A 97 -2.76 3.69 -2.01
N GLY A 98 -2.67 2.69 -2.91
CA GLY A 98 -1.50 2.42 -3.76
C GLY A 98 -0.23 2.09 -2.98
N PHE A 99 -0.28 1.15 -2.03
CA PHE A 99 0.89 0.85 -1.18
C PHE A 99 1.97 0.01 -1.88
N TYR A 100 1.63 -0.75 -2.92
CA TYR A 100 2.60 -1.55 -3.67
C TYR A 100 3.37 -0.71 -4.70
N GLU A 101 2.63 0.00 -5.57
CA GLU A 101 3.17 0.80 -6.67
C GLU A 101 3.64 2.19 -6.19
N GLY A 102 3.24 2.58 -4.98
CA GLY A 102 3.55 3.86 -4.38
C GLY A 102 2.45 4.90 -4.54
N SER A 103 2.49 5.87 -3.63
CA SER A 103 1.53 6.96 -3.47
C SER A 103 2.10 7.96 -2.47
N ARG A 104 1.58 9.19 -2.41
CA ARG A 104 2.05 10.18 -1.42
C ARG A 104 1.94 9.68 0.02
N LEU A 105 0.87 8.94 0.36
CA LEU A 105 0.71 8.33 1.68
C LEU A 105 1.74 7.24 1.95
N SER A 106 1.88 6.27 1.03
CA SER A 106 2.82 5.16 1.23
C SER A 106 4.26 5.68 1.33
N HIS A 107 4.60 6.74 0.59
CA HIS A 107 5.87 7.44 0.68
C HIS A 107 6.08 8.06 2.07
N ALA A 108 5.07 8.77 2.60
CA ALA A 108 5.12 9.32 3.95
C ALA A 108 5.32 8.23 5.02
N LEU A 109 4.62 7.09 4.91
CA LEU A 109 4.76 5.96 5.83
C LEU A 109 6.12 5.26 5.73
N LYS A 110 6.70 5.17 4.52
CA LYS A 110 8.10 4.73 4.34
C LYS A 110 9.07 5.68 5.05
N GLY A 111 8.82 6.98 4.98
CA GLY A 111 9.58 7.99 5.74
C GLY A 111 9.50 7.83 7.27
N MET A 112 8.48 7.14 7.78
CA MET A 112 8.33 6.75 9.19
C MET A 112 8.99 5.41 9.52
N GLY A 113 9.58 4.71 8.54
CA GLY A 113 10.23 3.40 8.72
C GLY A 113 9.30 2.19 8.52
N ILE A 114 8.09 2.39 7.98
CA ILE A 114 7.15 1.30 7.65
C ILE A 114 7.25 0.99 6.17
N TYR A 115 7.79 -0.18 5.80
CA TYR A 115 8.12 -0.47 4.40
C TYR A 115 7.13 -1.42 3.73
N HIS A 116 6.59 -2.39 4.48
CA HIS A 116 5.68 -3.38 3.93
C HIS A 116 4.22 -2.86 3.92
N PRO A 117 3.46 -3.04 2.82
CA PRO A 117 2.06 -2.62 2.72
C PRO A 117 1.16 -3.14 3.85
N ASP A 118 1.31 -4.40 4.25
CA ASP A 118 0.55 -4.96 5.38
C ASP A 118 0.83 -4.22 6.69
N TYR A 119 2.09 -3.85 6.96
CA TYR A 119 2.42 -3.06 8.16
C TYR A 119 1.87 -1.65 8.07
N MET A 120 1.86 -1.03 6.89
CA MET A 120 1.21 0.27 6.67
C MET A 120 -0.29 0.20 6.99
N ALA A 121 -0.99 -0.78 6.43
CA ALA A 121 -2.43 -0.95 6.66
C ALA A 121 -2.73 -1.25 8.13
N GLN A 122 -1.99 -2.15 8.77
CA GLN A 122 -2.16 -2.47 10.19
C GLN A 122 -1.92 -1.27 11.10
N PHE A 123 -0.86 -0.48 10.82
CA PHE A 123 -0.56 0.73 11.55
C PHE A 123 -1.70 1.75 11.48
N LEU A 124 -2.25 1.97 10.29
CA LEU A 124 -3.38 2.89 10.09
C LEU A 124 -4.66 2.38 10.78
N ILE A 125 -5.00 1.10 10.62
CA ILE A 125 -6.19 0.50 11.23
C ILE A 125 -6.11 0.56 12.76
N ARG A 126 -4.96 0.20 13.35
CA ARG A 126 -4.75 0.25 14.81
C ARG A 126 -4.84 1.68 15.33
N SER A 127 -4.18 2.62 14.65
CA SER A 127 -4.22 4.02 15.01
C SER A 127 -5.63 4.60 14.93
N PHE A 128 -6.40 4.22 13.92
CA PHE A 128 -7.80 4.59 13.78
C PHE A 128 -8.65 4.01 14.92
N HIS A 129 -8.48 2.73 15.27
CA HIS A 129 -9.17 2.11 16.41
C HIS A 129 -8.92 2.87 17.72
N ARG A 130 -7.66 3.23 17.98
CA ARG A 130 -7.25 4.00 19.16
C ARG A 130 -7.89 5.39 19.16
N SER A 131 -7.92 6.07 18.01
CA SER A 131 -8.57 7.38 17.88
C SER A 131 -10.07 7.35 18.19
N LEU A 132 -10.80 6.32 17.74
CA LEU A 132 -12.23 6.16 18.02
C LEU A 132 -12.54 5.89 19.50
N ASN A 133 -11.55 5.35 20.21
CA ASN A 133 -11.63 5.00 21.63
C ASN A 133 -11.00 6.03 22.56
N GLY A 134 -10.50 7.17 22.04
CA GLY A 134 -9.81 8.17 22.85
C GLY A 134 -8.54 7.63 23.52
N ARG A 135 -7.95 6.55 22.98
CA ARG A 135 -6.71 5.97 23.50
C ARG A 135 -5.52 6.68 22.88
N PRO A 136 -4.39 6.82 23.60
CA PRO A 136 -3.15 7.29 23.01
C PRO A 136 -2.81 6.46 21.77
N ILE A 137 -2.59 7.12 20.63
CA ILE A 137 -2.17 6.43 19.41
C ILE A 137 -0.83 5.72 19.65
N ASP A 138 0.07 6.33 20.42
CA ASP A 138 1.41 5.80 20.70
C ASP A 138 2.15 5.43 19.41
N VAL A 139 2.38 6.44 18.56
CA VAL A 139 3.04 6.26 17.26
C VAL A 139 4.43 5.63 17.46
N LYS A 140 5.19 6.10 18.46
CA LYS A 140 6.53 5.60 18.74
C LYS A 140 6.53 4.11 19.08
N GLY A 141 5.70 3.67 20.04
CA GLY A 141 5.63 2.26 20.42
C GLY A 141 5.15 1.37 19.29
N GLN A 142 4.21 1.83 18.47
CA GLN A 142 3.79 1.11 17.26
C GLN A 142 4.93 0.96 16.25
N LEU A 143 5.70 2.03 15.98
CA LEU A 143 6.83 1.97 15.05
C LEU A 143 7.95 1.05 15.55
N GLU A 144 8.24 1.05 16.86
CA GLU A 144 9.21 0.14 17.47
C GLU A 144 8.79 -1.34 17.30
N ALA A 145 7.51 -1.65 17.56
CA ALA A 145 6.96 -2.99 17.36
C ALA A 145 7.03 -3.43 15.89
N ILE A 146 6.69 -2.54 14.95
CA ILE A 146 6.78 -2.81 13.51
C ILE A 146 8.24 -3.03 13.09
N ALA A 147 9.17 -2.20 13.56
CA ALA A 147 10.59 -2.35 13.25
C ALA A 147 11.14 -3.70 13.72
N ALA A 148 10.81 -4.11 14.94
CA ALA A 148 11.19 -5.42 15.48
C ALA A 148 10.62 -6.57 14.63
N ARG A 149 9.36 -6.46 14.19
CA ARG A 149 8.72 -7.47 13.35
C ARG A 149 9.32 -7.54 11.94
N GLN A 150 9.56 -6.39 11.31
CA GLN A 150 10.23 -6.32 10.00
C GLN A 150 11.64 -6.94 10.04
N GLU A 151 12.37 -6.74 11.14
CA GLU A 151 13.67 -7.39 11.38
C GLU A 151 13.52 -8.91 11.43
N GLN A 152 12.59 -9.42 12.25
CA GLN A 152 12.32 -10.85 12.37
C GLN A 152 11.98 -11.48 11.02
N ASP A 153 11.04 -10.91 10.28
CA ASP A 153 10.64 -11.42 8.96
C ASP A 153 11.81 -11.41 7.98
N ARG A 154 12.69 -10.40 8.04
CA ARG A 154 13.90 -10.35 7.21
C ARG A 154 14.84 -11.50 7.55
N GLN A 155 15.11 -11.74 8.83
CA GLN A 155 15.97 -12.84 9.27
C GLN A 155 15.39 -14.20 8.89
N GLU A 156 14.09 -14.41 9.07
CA GLU A 156 13.42 -15.64 8.65
C GLU A 156 13.50 -15.85 7.13
N ARG A 157 13.36 -14.80 6.33
CA ARG A 157 13.51 -14.88 4.86
C ARG A 157 14.95 -15.25 4.47
N ILE A 158 15.94 -14.69 5.15
CA ILE A 158 17.36 -15.02 4.92
C ILE A 158 17.64 -16.48 5.28
N GLN A 159 17.16 -16.95 6.43
CA GLN A 159 17.37 -18.33 6.90
C GLN A 159 16.65 -19.37 6.05
N ARG A 160 15.44 -19.07 5.57
CA ARG A 160 14.68 -19.95 4.67
C ARG A 160 15.18 -19.90 3.23
N GLY A 161 15.87 -18.83 2.85
CA GLY A 161 16.38 -18.64 1.49
C GLY A 161 17.51 -19.61 1.17
N THR A 162 17.54 -20.11 -0.06
CA THR A 162 18.68 -20.87 -0.58
C THR A 162 19.69 -19.91 -1.21
N ILE A 163 20.98 -20.10 -0.91
CA ILE A 163 22.05 -19.34 -1.56
C ILE A 163 22.17 -19.84 -3.01
N LEU A 164 21.81 -19.01 -3.99
CA LEU A 164 21.91 -19.34 -5.42
C LEU A 164 23.33 -19.13 -5.97
N TYR A 165 24.05 -18.15 -5.43
CA TYR A 165 25.38 -17.76 -5.86
C TYR A 165 26.13 -17.07 -4.71
N GLN A 166 27.41 -17.40 -4.54
CA GLN A 166 28.26 -16.80 -3.53
C GLN A 166 29.55 -16.29 -4.20
N GLU A 167 29.78 -14.98 -4.11
CA GLU A 167 31.00 -14.34 -4.61
C GLU A 167 31.75 -13.68 -3.45
N LYS A 168 33.06 -13.92 -3.38
CA LYS A 168 33.94 -13.22 -2.45
C LYS A 168 34.59 -12.03 -3.16
N ARG A 169 34.00 -10.84 -3.02
CA ARG A 169 34.60 -9.61 -3.56
C ARG A 169 35.86 -9.27 -2.78
N LYS A 170 36.98 -9.03 -3.48
CA LYS A 170 38.16 -8.42 -2.86
C LYS A 170 37.79 -6.98 -2.47
N GLY A 171 37.76 -6.70 -1.17
CA GLY A 171 37.51 -5.34 -0.68
C GLY A 171 38.48 -4.36 -1.36
N LYS A 172 37.95 -3.27 -1.90
CA LYS A 172 38.78 -2.13 -2.32
C LYS A 172 39.55 -1.72 -1.06
N LYS A 173 40.89 -1.81 -1.08
CA LYS A 173 41.68 -1.16 -0.04
C LYS A 173 41.34 0.32 -0.14
N ASP A 174 40.63 0.86 0.83
CA ASP A 174 40.40 2.29 0.91
C ASP A 174 41.79 2.95 0.95
N THR A 175 42.12 3.65 -0.13
CA THR A 175 43.24 4.58 -0.18
C THR A 175 42.88 5.77 0.69
N ILE A 176 42.94 5.58 2.01
CA ILE A 176 43.04 6.69 2.96
C ILE A 176 44.53 6.96 3.09
N GLU A 177 45.08 7.67 2.11
CA GLU A 177 46.32 8.42 2.33
C GLU A 177 45.98 9.55 3.30
N ARG A 178 46.59 9.50 4.49
CA ARG A 178 46.67 10.62 5.43
C ARG A 178 47.99 11.33 5.23
#